data_AF-A0A2T2WPM4-F1
#
_entry.id   AF-A0A2T2WPM4-F1
#
_cell.length_a   1.000
_cell.length_b   1.000
_cell.length_c   1.000
_cell.angle_alpha   90.00
_cell.angle_beta   90.00
_cell.angle_gamma   90.00
#
_symmetry.space_group_name_H-M   'P 1'
#
loop_
_entity.id
_entity.type
_entity.pdbx_description
1 polymer ?
#
loop_
_entity_poly.entity_id
_entity_poly.type
_entity_poly.pdbx_seq_one_letter_code
_entity_poly.pdbx_strand_id
1 'polypeptide(L)'
;MERRCFACGSQDVVDTGPLTVHGQKAVVRVDSARQCILCGNLEITVPQLLLVKLYPPGVRYLTPERRARAQGRRRVRRRLGL
;
A
#
# COMPACT_ATOMS: atom_id res chain seq x y z
N MET A 1 9.96 -23.56 3.75
CA MET A 1 10.54 -22.22 3.48
C MET A 1 10.42 -21.41 4.75
N GLU A 2 11.56 -20.98 5.32
CA GLU A 2 11.59 -20.19 6.56
C GLU A 2 10.88 -18.84 6.34
N ARG A 3 9.91 -18.54 7.20
CA ARG A 3 9.12 -17.31 7.11
C ARG A 3 9.95 -16.17 7.70
N ARG A 4 10.45 -15.28 6.86
CA ARG A 4 11.20 -14.08 7.25
C ARG A 4 10.37 -12.83 7.03
N CYS A 5 10.54 -11.85 7.90
CA CYS A 5 9.95 -10.52 7.75
C CYS A 5 10.49 -9.86 6.47
N PHE A 6 9.60 -9.38 5.60
CA PHE A 6 10.01 -8.70 4.38
C PHE A 6 10.76 -7.38 4.65
N ALA A 7 10.46 -6.71 5.76
CA ALA A 7 11.04 -5.40 6.07
C ALA A 7 12.46 -5.48 6.64
N CYS A 8 12.73 -6.39 7.57
CA CYS A 8 14.01 -6.47 8.29
C CYS A 8 14.76 -7.81 8.13
N GLY A 9 14.15 -8.81 7.48
CA GLY A 9 14.76 -10.13 7.29
C GLY A 9 14.77 -11.04 8.52
N SER A 10 14.29 -10.59 9.68
CA SER A 10 14.21 -11.41 10.90
C SER A 10 13.25 -12.59 10.73
N GLN A 11 13.55 -13.70 11.41
CA GLN A 11 12.70 -14.89 11.51
C GLN A 11 11.64 -14.77 12.62
N ASP A 12 11.72 -13.72 13.45
CA ASP A 12 10.80 -13.46 14.56
C ASP A 12 9.48 -12.87 14.05
N VAL A 13 8.72 -13.70 13.33
CA VAL A 13 7.41 -13.36 12.78
C VAL A 13 6.37 -14.27 13.42
N VAL A 14 5.36 -13.67 14.02
CA VAL A 14 4.22 -14.37 14.63
C VAL A 14 2.96 -14.13 13.82
N ASP A 15 2.12 -15.17 13.73
CA ASP A 15 0.77 -15.02 13.21
C ASP A 15 -0.07 -14.25 14.26
N THR A 16 -0.83 -13.26 13.81
CA THR A 16 -1.67 -12.40 14.65
C THR A 16 -3.08 -12.28 14.08
N GLY A 17 -4.06 -12.03 14.94
CA GLY A 17 -5.45 -11.76 14.53
C GLY A 17 -6.45 -12.87 14.86
N PRO A 18 -7.77 -12.60 14.69
CA PRO A 18 -8.37 -11.60 13.80
C PRO A 18 -8.14 -10.14 14.23
N LEU A 19 -7.93 -9.25 13.25
CA LEU A 19 -7.67 -7.82 13.45
C LEU A 19 -8.68 -6.97 12.67
N THR A 20 -9.00 -5.79 13.21
CA THR A 20 -9.73 -4.75 12.48
C THR A 20 -8.81 -3.55 12.26
N VAL A 21 -8.46 -3.28 11.01
CA VAL A 21 -7.59 -2.17 10.60
C VAL A 21 -8.46 -0.99 10.18
N HIS A 22 -8.35 0.11 10.93
CA HIS A 22 -9.07 1.35 10.65
C HIS A 22 -8.21 2.28 9.79
N GLY A 23 -8.54 2.38 8.50
CA GLY A 23 -7.97 3.38 7.59
C GLY A 23 -8.87 4.60 7.44
N GLN A 24 -8.33 5.71 6.93
CA GLN A 24 -9.10 6.94 6.70
C GLN A 24 -10.27 6.77 5.71
N LYS A 25 -10.16 5.83 4.76
CA LYS A 25 -11.16 5.60 3.71
C LYS A 25 -11.96 4.31 3.87
N ALA A 26 -11.49 3.38 4.71
CA ALA A 26 -12.11 2.08 4.88
C ALA A 26 -11.66 1.41 6.17
N VAL A 27 -12.54 0.57 6.70
CA VAL A 27 -12.22 -0.37 7.78
C VAL A 27 -12.07 -1.76 7.15
N VAL A 28 -10.95 -2.43 7.42
CA VAL A 28 -10.64 -3.76 6.89
C VAL A 28 -10.60 -4.75 8.03
N ARG A 29 -11.45 -5.77 7.97
CA ARG A 29 -11.35 -6.94 8.85
C ARG A 29 -10.42 -7.96 8.20
N VAL A 30 -9.44 -8.41 8.97
CA VAL A 30 -8.39 -9.33 8.55
C VAL A 30 -8.44 -10.53 9.48
N ASP A 31 -8.78 -11.70 8.94
CA ASP A 31 -8.93 -12.92 9.75
C ASP A 31 -7.58 -13.45 10.25
N SER A 32 -6.53 -13.27 9.44
CA SER A 32 -5.15 -13.65 9.77
C SER A 32 -4.17 -12.60 9.26
N ALA A 33 -3.28 -12.18 10.14
CA ALA A 33 -2.18 -11.26 9.88
C ALA A 33 -0.87 -11.88 10.38
N ARG A 34 0.25 -11.25 10.03
CA ARG A 34 1.58 -11.62 10.50
C ARG A 34 2.29 -10.39 11.01
N GLN A 35 2.89 -10.47 12.18
CA GLN A 35 3.62 -9.35 12.76
C GLN A 35 5.04 -9.78 13.08
N CYS A 36 6.01 -8.99 12.62
CA CYS A 36 7.39 -9.14 13.06
C CYS A 36 7.53 -8.55 14.48
N ILE A 37 8.01 -9.35 15.42
CA ILE A 37 8.24 -8.92 16.81
C ILE A 37 9.38 -7.89 16.87
N LEU A 38 10.39 -8.04 16.00
CA LEU A 38 11.60 -7.21 16.03
C LEU A 38 11.35 -5.77 15.55
N CYS A 39 10.73 -5.60 14.38
CA CYS A 39 10.54 -4.27 13.77
C CYS A 39 9.08 -3.79 13.78
N GLY A 40 8.15 -4.62 14.26
CA GLY A 40 6.72 -4.28 14.30
C GLY A 40 6.01 -4.32 12.94
N ASN A 41 6.69 -4.75 11.86
CA ASN A 41 6.07 -4.82 10.53
C ASN A 41 4.86 -5.75 10.54
N LEU A 42 3.70 -5.24 10.09
CA LEU A 42 2.45 -5.97 10.02
C LEU A 42 2.11 -6.30 8.57
N GLU A 43 2.09 -7.58 8.25
CA GLU A 43 1.66 -8.13 6.97
C GLU A 43 0.20 -8.57 7.08
N ILE A 44 -0.68 -7.92 6.30
CA ILE A 44 -2.09 -8.28 6.18
C ILE A 44 -2.40 -8.65 4.74
N THR A 45 -3.36 -9.55 4.55
CA THR A 45 -3.90 -9.83 3.22
C THR A 45 -5.17 -9.02 3.05
N VAL A 46 -5.19 -8.14 2.04
CA VAL A 46 -6.36 -7.32 1.71
C VAL A 46 -7.06 -7.93 0.49
N PRO A 47 -8.38 -8.20 0.54
CA PRO A 47 -9.10 -8.70 -0.62
C PRO A 47 -8.99 -7.74 -1.81
N GLN A 48 -8.64 -8.26 -2.99
CA GLN A 48 -8.46 -7.44 -4.19
C GLN A 48 -9.71 -6.62 -4.54
N LEU A 49 -10.91 -7.16 -4.28
CA LEU A 49 -12.18 -6.44 -4.46
C LEU A 49 -12.22 -5.13 -3.64
N LEU A 50 -11.68 -5.15 -2.42
CA LEU A 50 -11.64 -3.98 -1.55
C LEU A 50 -10.64 -2.94 -2.08
N LEU A 51 -9.48 -3.38 -2.58
CA LEU A 51 -8.53 -2.51 -3.25
C LEU A 51 -9.13 -1.84 -4.49
N VAL A 52 -9.85 -2.60 -5.32
CA VAL A 52 -10.53 -2.06 -6.52
C VAL A 52 -11.62 -1.07 -6.15
N LYS A 53 -12.40 -1.32 -5.08
CA LYS A 53 -13.39 -0.35 -4.60
C LYS A 53 -12.75 0.95 -4.11
N LEU A 54 -11.61 0.86 -3.43
CA LEU A 54 -10.89 2.04 -2.91
C LEU A 54 -10.10 2.79 -3.99
N TYR A 55 -9.60 2.05 -4.98
CA TYR A 55 -8.76 2.54 -6.06
C TYR A 55 -9.22 1.92 -7.39
N PRO A 56 -10.33 2.39 -7.97
CA PRO A 56 -10.89 1.79 -9.18
C PRO A 56 -9.90 1.93 -10.34
N PRO A 57 -9.59 0.83 -11.06
CA PRO A 57 -8.75 0.90 -12.25
C PRO A 57 -9.42 1.81 -13.28
N GLY A 58 -8.67 2.76 -13.84
CA GLY A 58 -9.18 3.73 -14.81
C GLY A 58 -9.61 5.07 -14.22
N VAL A 59 -9.83 5.17 -12.89
CA VAL A 59 -10.01 6.48 -12.26
C VAL A 59 -8.64 7.08 -12.01
N ARG A 60 -8.29 8.10 -12.79
CA ARG A 60 -7.03 8.86 -12.69
C ARG A 60 -6.99 9.70 -11.40
N TYR A 61 -7.02 9.08 -10.22
CA TYR A 61 -6.44 9.69 -9.04
C TYR A 61 -4.93 9.66 -9.24
N LEU A 62 -4.42 10.61 -10.02
CA LEU A 62 -3.02 10.99 -9.91
C LEU A 62 -2.85 11.37 -8.45
N THR A 63 -2.11 10.55 -7.70
CA THR A 63 -1.61 10.93 -6.39
C THR A 63 -0.97 12.33 -6.52
N PRO A 64 -0.98 13.16 -5.48
CA PRO A 64 -0.44 14.52 -5.55
C PRO A 64 0.95 14.58 -6.23
N GLU A 65 1.80 13.59 -5.98
CA GLU A 65 3.16 13.47 -6.52
C GLU A 65 3.15 13.11 -8.02
N ARG A 66 2.23 12.26 -8.47
CA ARG A 66 2.04 11.94 -9.89
C ARG A 66 1.45 13.14 -10.64
N ARG A 67 0.58 13.92 -10.01
CA ARG A 67 0.03 15.17 -10.56
C ARG A 67 1.12 16.22 -10.73
N ALA A 68 1.98 16.41 -9.74
CA ALA A 68 3.12 17.31 -9.79
C ALA A 68 4.10 16.94 -10.92
N ARG A 69 4.46 15.65 -11.05
CA ARG A 69 5.31 15.15 -12.15
C ARG A 69 4.69 15.36 -13.53
N ALA A 70 3.38 15.11 -13.68
CA ALA A 70 2.68 15.33 -14.94
C ALA A 70 2.63 16.83 -15.32
N GLN A 71 2.39 17.72 -14.36
CA GLN A 71 2.46 19.17 -14.57
C GLN A 71 3.88 19.63 -14.91
N GLY A 72 4.90 19.09 -14.24
CA GLY A 72 6.31 19.34 -14.55
C GLY A 72 6.67 18.98 -15.99
N ARG A 73 6.27 17.78 -16.45
CA ARG A 73 6.49 17.34 -17.85
C ARG A 73 5.79 18.24 -18.87
N ARG A 74 4.57 18.73 -18.58
CA ARG A 74 3.86 19.69 -19.45
C ARG A 74 4.58 21.04 -19.53
N ARG A 75 5.15 21.53 -18.42
CA ARG A 75 5.93 22.78 -18.40
C ARG A 75 7.21 22.65 -19.21
N VAL A 76 7.90 21.51 -19.10
CA VAL A 76 9.12 21.25 -19.88
C VAL A 76 8.82 21.17 -21.37
N ARG A 77 7.77 20.46 -21.78
CA ARG A 77 7.35 20.40 -23.20
C ARG A 77 7.04 21.77 -23.77
N ARG A 78 6.28 22.60 -23.04
CA ARG A 78 6.02 23.99 -23.42
C ARG A 78 7.29 24.84 -23.57
N ARG A 79 8.30 24.63 -22.71
CA ARG A 79 9.60 25.33 -22.84
C ARG A 79 10.42 24.84 -24.03
N LEU A 80 10.27 23.57 -24.41
CA LEU A 80 10.98 22.95 -25.54
C LEU A 80 10.24 23.13 -26.87
N GLY A 81 9.10 23.82 -26.90
CA GLY A 81 8.31 24.02 -28.13
C GLY A 81 7.69 22.74 -28.70
N LEU A 82 7.51 21.71 -27.86
CA LEU A 82 6.93 20.40 -28.21
C LEU A 82 5.51 20.22 -27.65
#